data_AF-F4QKF4-F1
#
_entry.id   AF-F4QKF4-F1
#
_cell.length_a   1.000
_cell.length_b   1.000
_cell.length_c   1.000
_cell.angle_alpha   90.00
_cell.angle_beta   90.00
_cell.angle_gamma   90.00
#
_symmetry.space_group_name_H-M   'P 1'
#
loop_
_entity.id
_entity.type
_entity.pdbx_description
1 polymer ?
#
loop_
_entity_poly.entity_id
_entity_poly.type
_entity_poly.pdbx_seq_one_letter_code
_entity_poly.pdbx_strand_id
1 'polypeptide(L)'
;MSSPNHHPGDDLLWDYHRGALAPGLALAVRTHAETCAHCRSDFKLFDAMGGAMLEEMEGVAMSDNALDLALARIERPETDEVVAPPHLPAFLEGFELPESLKSVKIKDRYWAAPGVWMAPIVLEGAPKAQKTYLMSVRSGLQMPEHTHRGREITVMLRGRFRDHKGSYGPGDFAMCDESDQRHTPAMEGDDDCLCLVFQEGPIVPQSFVAWMLQPFAGI
;
A
#
# COMPACT_ATOMS: atom_id res chain seq x y z
N MET A 1 2.68 19.43 3.53
CA MET A 1 3.19 18.12 3.10
C MET A 1 3.75 18.29 1.70
N SER A 2 4.97 17.85 1.44
CA SER A 2 5.55 17.87 0.09
C SER A 2 4.76 16.92 -0.82
N SER A 3 4.53 17.30 -2.07
CA SER A 3 3.93 16.40 -3.05
C SER A 3 4.88 15.23 -3.36
N PRO A 4 4.36 14.00 -3.54
CA PRO A 4 5.17 12.87 -4.00
C PRO A 4 5.80 13.16 -5.36
N ASN A 5 7.02 12.67 -5.58
CA ASN A 5 7.76 12.73 -6.84
C ASN A 5 7.85 11.36 -7.53
N HIS A 6 7.60 10.27 -6.81
CA HIS A 6 7.62 8.90 -7.33
C HIS A 6 6.21 8.31 -7.32
N HIS A 7 5.78 7.84 -8.48
CA HIS A 7 4.40 7.43 -8.75
C HIS A 7 4.34 5.98 -9.23
N PRO A 8 3.21 5.28 -9.01
CA PRO A 8 2.88 4.07 -9.75
C PRO A 8 2.91 4.33 -11.27
N GLY A 9 3.22 3.30 -12.05
CA GLY A 9 3.03 3.34 -13.50
C GLY A 9 1.54 3.36 -13.89
N ASP A 10 1.24 3.87 -15.09
CA ASP A 10 -0.13 4.00 -15.61
C ASP A 10 -0.87 2.67 -15.68
N ASP A 11 -0.16 1.59 -16.00
CA ASP A 11 -0.67 0.22 -16.03
C ASP A 11 -1.19 -0.21 -14.65
N LEU A 12 -0.42 0.09 -13.60
CA LEU A 12 -0.79 -0.21 -12.23
C LEU A 12 -1.95 0.65 -11.73
N LEU A 13 -1.99 1.94 -12.11
CA LEU A 13 -3.13 2.82 -11.81
C LEU A 13 -4.41 2.34 -12.50
N TRP A 14 -4.31 1.90 -13.75
CA TRP A 14 -5.44 1.35 -14.49
C TRP A 14 -5.97 0.06 -13.88
N ASP A 15 -5.08 -0.86 -13.52
CA ASP A 15 -5.46 -2.11 -12.85
C ASP A 15 -6.07 -1.86 -11.46
N TYR A 16 -5.59 -0.84 -10.74
CA TYR A 16 -6.24 -0.40 -9.49
C TYR A 16 -7.67 0.11 -9.77
N HIS A 17 -7.82 1.02 -10.73
CA HIS A 17 -9.08 1.66 -11.04
C HIS A 17 -10.17 0.65 -11.45
N ARG A 18 -9.81 -0.37 -12.24
CA ARG A 18 -10.75 -1.43 -12.65
C ARG A 18 -10.94 -2.53 -11.60
N GLY A 19 -10.36 -2.41 -10.40
CA GLY A 19 -10.49 -3.37 -9.31
C GLY A 19 -9.77 -4.71 -9.53
N ALA A 20 -8.71 -4.74 -10.35
CA ALA A 20 -8.00 -5.97 -10.72
C ALA A 20 -6.80 -6.31 -9.82
N LEU A 21 -6.39 -5.41 -8.93
CA LEU A 21 -5.23 -5.61 -8.08
C LEU A 21 -5.53 -6.51 -6.87
N ALA A 22 -4.51 -7.27 -6.48
CA ALA A 22 -4.54 -7.97 -5.20
C ALA A 22 -4.68 -6.97 -4.03
N PRO A 23 -5.34 -7.35 -2.92
CA PRO A 23 -5.70 -6.42 -1.84
C PRO A 23 -4.53 -5.58 -1.29
N GLY A 24 -3.36 -6.19 -1.10
CA GLY A 24 -2.19 -5.49 -0.57
C GLY A 24 -1.61 -4.45 -1.51
N LEU A 25 -1.58 -4.76 -2.81
CA LEU A 25 -1.13 -3.84 -3.85
C LEU A 25 -2.15 -2.70 -4.05
N ALA A 26 -3.45 -3.02 -4.00
CA ALA A 26 -4.50 -2.02 -4.01
C ALA A 26 -4.40 -1.06 -2.80
N LEU A 27 -4.09 -1.59 -1.61
CA LEU A 27 -3.87 -0.77 -0.43
C LEU A 27 -2.69 0.18 -0.61
N ALA A 28 -1.58 -0.26 -1.22
CA ALA A 28 -0.43 0.59 -1.50
C ALA A 28 -0.77 1.74 -2.45
N VAL A 29 -1.44 1.45 -3.58
CA VAL A 29 -1.87 2.47 -4.54
C VAL A 29 -2.84 3.47 -3.89
N ARG A 30 -3.83 2.98 -3.13
CA ARG A 30 -4.79 3.82 -2.40
C ARG A 30 -4.09 4.74 -1.41
N THR A 31 -3.14 4.20 -0.64
CA THR A 31 -2.38 4.95 0.37
C THR A 31 -1.55 6.07 -0.27
N HIS A 32 -0.90 5.80 -1.39
CA HIS A 32 -0.21 6.84 -2.17
C HIS A 32 -1.18 7.92 -2.68
N ALA A 33 -2.32 7.50 -3.25
CA ALA A 33 -3.29 8.41 -3.85
C ALA A 33 -3.92 9.39 -2.84
N GLU A 34 -3.97 9.09 -1.55
CA GLU A 34 -4.44 10.03 -0.52
C GLU A 34 -3.52 11.27 -0.41
N THR A 35 -2.23 11.10 -0.69
CA THR A 35 -1.23 12.19 -0.62
C THR A 35 -0.82 12.73 -1.99
N CYS A 36 -1.12 12.02 -3.08
CA CYS A 36 -0.72 12.39 -4.44
C CYS A 36 -1.85 13.01 -5.27
N ALA A 37 -1.79 14.32 -5.52
CA ALA A 37 -2.75 15.00 -6.38
C ALA A 37 -2.68 14.58 -7.85
N HIS A 38 -1.49 14.20 -8.33
CA HIS A 38 -1.27 13.75 -9.70
C HIS A 38 -2.04 12.45 -9.98
N CYS A 39 -1.80 11.38 -9.22
CA CYS A 39 -2.50 10.11 -9.42
C CYS A 39 -4.02 10.21 -9.17
N ARG A 40 -4.47 11.11 -8.29
CA ARG A 40 -5.92 11.41 -8.17
C ARG A 40 -6.50 12.07 -9.41
N SER A 41 -5.70 12.87 -10.13
CA SER A 41 -6.12 13.43 -11.41
C SER A 41 -6.28 12.34 -12.47
N ASP A 42 -5.38 11.36 -12.48
CA ASP A 42 -5.46 10.23 -13.42
C ASP A 42 -6.71 9.39 -13.16
N PHE A 43 -7.05 9.12 -11.89
CA PHE A 43 -8.31 8.43 -11.57
C PHE A 43 -9.55 9.19 -12.01
N LYS A 44 -9.57 10.53 -11.89
CA LYS A 44 -10.68 11.33 -12.41
C LYS A 44 -10.82 11.23 -13.92
N LEU A 45 -9.70 11.12 -14.64
CA LEU A 45 -9.72 10.90 -16.08
C LEU A 45 -10.29 9.51 -16.41
N PHE A 46 -9.87 8.47 -15.68
CA PHE A 46 -10.40 7.12 -15.86
C PHE A 46 -11.90 7.04 -15.54
N ASP A 47 -12.36 7.69 -14.45
CA ASP A 47 -13.78 7.81 -14.11
C ASP A 47 -14.58 8.46 -15.24
N ALA A 48 -14.08 9.55 -15.82
CA ALA A 48 -14.73 10.25 -16.92
C ALA A 48 -14.84 9.38 -18.18
N MET A 49 -13.78 8.62 -18.50
CA MET A 49 -13.79 7.67 -19.61
C MET A 49 -14.80 6.55 -19.35
N GLY A 50 -14.79 5.96 -18.16
CA GLY A 50 -15.75 4.92 -17.76
C GLY A 50 -17.19 5.41 -17.79
N GLY A 51 -17.44 6.64 -17.34
CA GLY A 51 -18.76 7.28 -17.41
C GLY A 51 -19.23 7.49 -18.85
N ALA A 52 -18.36 7.96 -19.74
CA ALA A 52 -18.70 8.10 -21.17
C ALA A 52 -19.02 6.75 -21.82
N MET A 53 -18.22 5.71 -21.53
CA MET A 53 -18.48 4.36 -22.01
C MET A 53 -19.81 3.81 -21.48
N LEU A 54 -20.11 4.03 -20.19
CA LEU A 54 -21.35 3.58 -19.57
C LEU A 54 -22.59 4.23 -20.17
N GLU A 55 -22.53 5.53 -20.52
CA GLU A 55 -23.62 6.26 -21.16
C GLU A 55 -23.94 5.73 -22.56
N GLU A 56 -22.93 5.19 -23.26
CA GLU A 56 -23.09 4.59 -24.59
C GLU A 56 -23.57 3.12 -24.56
N MET A 57 -23.60 2.48 -23.38
CA MET A 57 -24.04 1.09 -23.26
C MET A 57 -25.56 0.96 -23.46
N GLU A 58 -25.97 -0.09 -24.17
CA GLU A 58 -27.38 -0.44 -24.26
C GLU A 58 -27.92 -0.80 -22.88
N GLY A 59 -28.95 -0.08 -22.45
CA GLY A 59 -29.60 -0.31 -21.17
C GLY A 59 -30.28 -1.68 -21.13
N VAL A 60 -30.15 -2.37 -19.99
CA VAL A 60 -30.86 -3.62 -19.73
C VAL A 60 -32.07 -3.33 -18.85
N ALA A 61 -33.26 -3.73 -19.30
CA ALA A 61 -34.48 -3.56 -18.54
C ALA A 61 -34.37 -4.24 -17.16
N MET A 62 -34.62 -3.47 -16.11
CA MET A 62 -34.76 -3.98 -14.74
C MET A 62 -36.20 -4.45 -14.50
N SER A 63 -36.47 -5.06 -13.34
CA SER A 63 -37.85 -5.37 -12.95
C SER A 63 -38.68 -4.09 -12.75
N ASP A 64 -39.98 -4.15 -13.02
CA ASP A 64 -40.89 -2.99 -12.96
C ASP A 64 -40.90 -2.28 -11.59
N ASN A 65 -40.61 -3.01 -10.51
CA ASN A 65 -40.55 -2.51 -9.15
C ASN A 65 -39.13 -2.13 -8.68
N ALA A 66 -38.12 -2.15 -9.54
CA ALA A 66 -36.73 -1.92 -9.14
C ALA A 66 -36.51 -0.53 -8.53
N LEU A 67 -37.12 0.51 -9.11
CA LEU A 67 -37.05 1.88 -8.60
C LEU A 67 -37.71 1.99 -7.22
N ASP A 68 -38.92 1.46 -7.07
CA ASP A 68 -39.66 1.50 -5.80
C ASP A 68 -38.89 0.77 -4.69
N LEU A 69 -38.31 -0.40 -5.00
CA LEU A 69 -37.48 -1.16 -4.07
C LEU A 69 -36.21 -0.40 -3.66
N ALA A 70 -35.59 0.35 -4.58
CA ALA A 70 -34.41 1.16 -4.28
C ALA A 70 -34.77 2.36 -3.38
N LEU A 71 -35.84 3.08 -3.70
CA LEU A 71 -36.31 4.23 -2.91
C LEU A 71 -36.75 3.81 -1.51
N ALA A 72 -37.49 2.71 -1.39
CA ALA A 72 -37.89 2.16 -0.09
C ALA A 72 -36.70 1.76 0.81
N ARG A 73 -35.55 1.41 0.23
CA ARG A 73 -34.31 1.14 1.00
C ARG A 73 -33.65 2.41 1.51
N ILE A 74 -33.72 3.52 0.77
CA ILE A 74 -33.18 4.82 1.18
C ILE A 74 -34.01 5.40 2.33
N GLU A 75 -35.34 5.23 2.29
CA GLU A 75 -36.25 5.72 3.33
C GLU A 75 -36.21 4.87 4.62
N ARG A 76 -35.61 3.67 4.55
CA ARG A 76 -35.48 2.81 5.72
C ARG A 76 -34.51 3.48 6.70
N PRO A 77 -34.90 3.67 7.97
CA PRO A 77 -33.99 4.20 8.96
C PRO A 77 -32.79 3.26 9.07
N GLU A 78 -31.58 3.82 8.91
CA GLU A 78 -30.35 3.09 9.13
C GLU A 78 -30.35 2.63 10.59
N THR A 79 -30.25 1.31 10.80
CA THR A 79 -29.77 0.82 12.08
C THR A 79 -28.29 1.12 12.08
N ASP A 80 -27.89 2.17 12.79
CA ASP A 80 -26.50 2.56 13.04
C ASP A 80 -25.76 1.44 13.79
N GLU A 81 -25.49 0.30 13.14
CA GLU A 81 -24.29 -0.47 13.46
C GLU A 81 -23.13 0.28 12.85
N VAL A 82 -22.74 1.38 13.50
CA VAL A 82 -21.45 2.01 13.27
C VAL A 82 -20.42 0.96 13.65
N VAL A 83 -19.90 0.26 12.64
CA VAL A 83 -18.73 -0.60 12.82
C VAL A 83 -17.63 0.32 13.31
N ALA A 84 -17.30 0.22 14.60
CA ALA A 84 -16.24 1.02 15.19
C ALA A 84 -14.96 0.79 14.34
N PRO A 85 -14.29 1.87 13.91
CA PRO A 85 -13.06 1.72 13.16
C PRO A 85 -12.08 0.87 13.98
N PRO A 86 -11.29 0.00 13.34
CA PRO A 86 -10.36 -0.84 14.07
C PRO A 86 -9.43 0.06 14.88
N HIS A 87 -9.32 -0.23 16.19
CA HIS A 87 -8.39 0.49 17.05
C HIS A 87 -6.97 0.28 16.54
N LEU A 88 -6.27 1.38 16.25
CA LEU A 88 -4.86 1.32 15.90
C LEU A 88 -4.07 0.76 17.10
N PRO A 89 -3.09 -0.13 16.87
CA PRO A 89 -2.18 -0.57 17.91
C PRO A 89 -1.46 0.60 18.58
N ALA A 90 -1.22 0.51 19.89
CA ALA A 90 -0.60 1.57 20.70
C ALA A 90 0.78 2.02 20.17
N PHE A 91 1.54 1.13 19.51
CA PHE A 91 2.84 1.50 18.93
C PHE A 91 2.75 2.48 17.75
N LEU A 92 1.55 2.66 17.18
CA LEU A 92 1.26 3.63 16.13
C LEU A 92 0.66 4.94 16.70
N GLU A 93 0.48 5.05 18.02
CA GLU A 93 0.07 6.31 18.64
C GLU A 93 1.08 7.43 18.33
N GLY A 94 0.57 8.57 17.88
CA GLY A 94 1.39 9.73 17.49
C GLY A 94 1.89 9.70 16.04
N PHE A 95 1.60 8.64 15.26
CA PHE A 95 1.81 8.67 13.81
C PHE A 95 0.57 9.20 13.09
N GLU A 96 0.77 10.15 12.18
CA GLU A 96 -0.26 10.59 11.24
C GLU A 96 -0.34 9.60 10.08
N LEU A 97 -1.24 8.61 10.22
CA LEU A 97 -1.46 7.59 9.18
C LEU A 97 -2.54 8.04 8.17
N PRO A 98 -2.38 7.69 6.88
CA PRO A 98 -3.46 7.74 5.89
C PRO A 98 -4.73 6.99 6.31
N GLU A 99 -5.89 7.43 5.85
CA GLU A 99 -7.18 6.83 6.17
C GLU A 99 -7.28 5.39 5.67
N SER A 100 -6.69 5.08 4.52
CA SER A 100 -6.54 3.71 4.01
C SER A 100 -5.98 2.76 5.07
N LEU A 101 -4.98 3.19 5.84
CA LEU A 101 -4.32 2.40 6.87
C LEU A 101 -5.11 2.34 8.18
N LYS A 102 -5.91 3.36 8.49
CA LYS A 102 -6.83 3.34 9.64
C LYS A 102 -8.00 2.38 9.43
N SER A 103 -8.31 2.05 8.18
CA SER A 103 -9.44 1.17 7.84
C SER A 103 -9.09 -0.32 7.80
N VAL A 104 -7.81 -0.69 7.96
CA VAL A 104 -7.35 -2.08 7.89
C VAL A 104 -6.88 -2.61 9.25
N LYS A 105 -6.92 -3.94 9.42
CA LYS A 105 -6.44 -4.58 10.64
C LYS A 105 -4.92 -4.71 10.63
N ILE A 106 -4.25 -3.88 11.43
CA ILE A 106 -2.80 -3.94 11.66
C ILE A 106 -2.53 -4.77 12.93
N LYS A 107 -1.67 -5.79 12.84
CA LYS A 107 -1.25 -6.61 13.98
C LYS A 107 -0.17 -5.90 14.82
N ASP A 108 0.10 -6.45 16.00
CA ASP A 108 1.24 -6.00 16.81
C ASP A 108 2.56 -6.09 16.05
N ARG A 109 3.44 -5.11 16.33
CA ARG A 109 4.79 -5.13 15.78
C ARG A 109 5.62 -6.23 16.39
N TYR A 110 6.55 -6.77 15.62
CA TYR A 110 7.62 -7.63 16.09
C TYR A 110 8.97 -7.02 15.70
N TRP A 111 9.99 -7.38 16.48
CA TRP A 111 11.37 -7.02 16.20
C TRP A 111 11.89 -7.88 15.04
N ALA A 112 12.42 -7.23 14.00
CA ALA A 112 12.96 -7.93 12.82
C ALA A 112 14.50 -7.93 12.82
N ALA A 113 15.11 -6.81 13.22
CA ALA A 113 16.56 -6.64 13.31
C ALA A 113 16.90 -5.43 14.20
N PRO A 114 18.17 -5.20 14.59
CA PRO A 114 18.55 -4.01 15.35
C PRO A 114 18.15 -2.72 14.63
N GLY A 115 17.23 -1.95 15.24
CA GLY A 115 16.67 -0.74 14.64
C GLY A 115 15.63 -0.97 13.54
N VAL A 116 15.09 -2.19 13.41
CA VAL A 116 14.03 -2.53 12.46
C VAL A 116 12.90 -3.27 13.15
N TRP A 117 11.66 -2.80 12.96
CA TRP A 117 10.47 -3.53 13.36
C TRP A 117 9.46 -3.60 12.23
N MET A 118 8.62 -4.63 12.26
CA MET A 118 7.60 -4.88 11.25
C MET A 118 6.26 -5.16 11.92
N ALA A 119 5.16 -4.75 11.29
CA ALA A 119 3.79 -4.99 11.77
C ALA A 119 2.91 -5.49 10.61
N PRO A 120 2.49 -6.77 10.61
CA PRO A 120 1.69 -7.34 9.53
C PRO A 120 0.31 -6.69 9.42
N ILE A 121 -0.18 -6.53 8.18
CA ILE A 121 -1.53 -6.07 7.87
C ILE A 121 -2.35 -7.27 7.38
N VAL A 122 -3.55 -7.45 7.93
CA VAL A 122 -4.47 -8.51 7.53
C VAL A 122 -5.47 -7.95 6.53
N LEU A 123 -5.47 -8.52 5.33
CA LEU A 123 -6.36 -8.16 4.24
C LEU A 123 -7.14 -9.39 3.79
N GLU A 124 -8.46 -9.26 3.71
CA GLU A 124 -9.32 -10.33 3.23
C GLU A 124 -9.07 -10.59 1.74
N GLY A 125 -9.09 -11.87 1.33
CA GLY A 125 -8.81 -12.26 -0.05
C GLY A 125 -7.34 -12.16 -0.48
N ALA A 126 -6.42 -11.73 0.40
CA ALA A 126 -5.00 -11.67 0.06
C ALA A 126 -4.40 -13.09 -0.13
N PRO A 127 -3.71 -13.36 -1.25
CA PRO A 127 -3.00 -14.62 -1.46
C PRO A 127 -1.95 -14.87 -0.38
N LYS A 128 -1.84 -16.12 0.12
CA LYS A 128 -0.89 -16.48 1.19
C LYS A 128 0.58 -16.21 0.87
N ALA A 129 0.95 -16.23 -0.41
CA ALA A 129 2.32 -15.96 -0.85
C ALA A 129 2.70 -14.47 -0.77
N GLN A 130 1.70 -13.59 -0.75
CA GLN A 130 1.89 -12.15 -0.71
C GLN A 130 1.87 -11.66 0.74
N LYS A 131 2.72 -10.69 1.05
CA LYS A 131 2.81 -10.08 2.38
C LYS A 131 2.50 -8.59 2.27
N THR A 132 1.81 -8.06 3.27
CA THR A 132 1.57 -6.61 3.43
C THR A 132 1.82 -6.25 4.87
N TYR A 133 2.64 -5.23 5.11
CA TYR A 133 3.07 -4.87 6.46
C TYR A 133 3.52 -3.43 6.53
N LEU A 134 3.48 -2.85 7.72
CA LEU A 134 4.26 -1.68 8.04
C LEU A 134 5.67 -2.11 8.42
N MET A 135 6.67 -1.35 7.98
CA MET A 135 8.04 -1.51 8.39
C MET A 135 8.61 -0.18 8.82
N SER A 136 9.32 -0.19 9.95
CA SER A 136 10.10 0.96 10.38
C SER A 136 11.56 0.59 10.46
N VAL A 137 12.37 1.53 9.99
CA VAL A 137 13.82 1.41 9.93
C VAL A 137 14.42 2.66 10.54
N ARG A 138 15.30 2.49 11.52
CA ARG A 138 15.97 3.59 12.20
C ARG A 138 16.78 4.42 11.21
N SER A 139 16.80 5.74 11.41
CA SER A 139 17.62 6.62 10.57
C SER A 139 19.11 6.22 10.59
N GLY A 140 19.78 6.44 9.45
CA GLY A 140 21.20 6.13 9.26
C GLY A 140 21.51 4.63 9.05
N LEU A 141 20.50 3.76 9.10
CA LEU A 141 20.67 2.35 8.74
C LEU A 141 20.65 2.15 7.22
N GLN A 142 21.48 1.22 6.76
CA GLN A 142 21.48 0.73 5.40
C GLN A 142 21.00 -0.72 5.37
N MET A 143 20.01 -1.01 4.53
CA MET A 143 19.52 -2.36 4.31
C MET A 143 20.54 -3.17 3.51
N PRO A 144 20.78 -4.46 3.84
CA PRO A 144 21.65 -5.32 3.05
C PRO A 144 21.17 -5.44 1.60
N GLU A 145 22.10 -5.68 0.68
CA GLU A 145 21.77 -5.93 -0.72
C GLU A 145 20.92 -7.20 -0.87
N HIS A 146 19.80 -7.05 -1.58
CA HIS A 146 18.85 -8.11 -1.83
C HIS A 146 18.15 -7.92 -3.18
N THR A 147 17.51 -9.00 -3.64
CA THR A 147 16.63 -8.99 -4.81
C THR A 147 15.28 -9.58 -4.43
N HIS A 148 14.26 -9.35 -5.26
CA HIS A 148 12.89 -9.76 -5.00
C HIS A 148 12.48 -10.85 -5.99
N ARG A 149 11.64 -11.81 -5.56
CA ARG A 149 10.91 -12.69 -6.48
C ARG A 149 9.50 -12.12 -6.64
N GLY A 150 9.22 -11.55 -7.81
CA GLY A 150 8.03 -10.72 -8.04
C GLY A 150 8.20 -9.26 -7.57
N ARG A 151 7.10 -8.52 -7.58
CA ARG A 151 7.11 -7.08 -7.26
C ARG A 151 7.19 -6.84 -5.75
N GLU A 152 7.95 -5.81 -5.39
CA GLU A 152 7.92 -5.20 -4.07
C GLU A 152 7.59 -3.72 -4.21
N ILE A 153 6.59 -3.28 -3.46
CA ILE A 153 6.15 -1.90 -3.40
C ILE A 153 6.44 -1.35 -2.01
N THR A 154 7.02 -0.16 -1.97
CA THR A 154 7.21 0.61 -0.74
C THR A 154 6.55 1.97 -0.88
N VAL A 155 5.58 2.27 -0.03
CA VAL A 155 4.98 3.61 0.12
C VAL A 155 5.53 4.25 1.37
N MET A 156 6.24 5.37 1.21
CA MET A 156 6.83 6.08 2.34
C MET A 156 5.77 6.86 3.11
N LEU A 157 5.72 6.68 4.43
CA LEU A 157 4.77 7.35 5.32
C LEU A 157 5.46 8.43 6.17
N ARG A 158 6.68 8.14 6.63
CA ARG A 158 7.53 9.06 7.39
C ARG A 158 9.00 8.80 7.06
N GLY A 159 9.83 9.82 7.22
CA GLY A 159 11.26 9.74 6.96
C GLY A 159 11.55 9.74 5.47
N ARG A 160 12.74 9.28 5.10
CA ARG A 160 13.20 9.21 3.72
C ARG A 160 14.28 8.15 3.56
N PHE A 161 14.36 7.54 2.39
CA PHE A 161 15.49 6.70 2.03
C PHE A 161 16.03 7.07 0.65
N ARG A 162 17.26 6.66 0.37
CA ARG A 162 17.87 6.71 -0.95
C ARG A 162 18.32 5.33 -1.37
N ASP A 163 18.16 5.04 -2.65
CA ASP A 163 18.78 3.89 -3.31
C ASP A 163 19.41 4.31 -4.66
N HIS A 164 19.69 3.35 -5.54
CA HIS A 164 20.29 3.64 -6.85
C HIS A 164 19.31 4.27 -7.85
N LYS A 165 17.99 4.20 -7.62
CA LYS A 165 16.94 4.79 -8.45
C LYS A 165 16.62 6.22 -8.06
N GLY A 166 16.78 6.58 -6.79
CA GLY A 166 16.53 7.94 -6.33
C GLY A 166 16.40 8.11 -4.83
N SER A 167 15.78 9.23 -4.44
CA SER A 167 15.47 9.56 -3.06
C SER A 167 13.96 9.61 -2.86
N TYR A 168 13.47 8.88 -1.87
CA TYR A 168 12.06 8.68 -1.60
C TYR A 168 11.70 9.31 -0.26
N GLY A 169 10.71 10.21 -0.26
CA GLY A 169 10.17 10.87 0.92
C GLY A 169 8.70 10.54 1.16
N PRO A 170 8.04 11.15 2.17
CA PRO A 170 6.66 10.84 2.51
C PRO A 170 5.72 11.00 1.32
N GLY A 171 4.90 9.97 1.10
CA GLY A 171 3.97 9.81 -0.01
C GLY A 171 4.59 9.19 -1.28
N ASP A 172 5.91 9.07 -1.41
CA ASP A 172 6.52 8.46 -2.59
C ASP A 172 6.21 6.95 -2.69
N PHE A 173 6.02 6.49 -3.94
CA PHE A 173 5.77 5.11 -4.31
C PHE A 173 7.00 4.52 -5.01
N ALA A 174 7.73 3.66 -4.31
CA ALA A 174 8.86 2.92 -4.87
C ALA A 174 8.41 1.52 -5.33
N MET A 175 8.86 1.11 -6.51
CA MET A 175 8.62 -0.23 -7.06
C MET A 175 9.95 -0.88 -7.44
N CYS A 176 10.11 -2.10 -6.95
CA CYS A 176 11.21 -3.01 -7.29
C CYS A 176 10.64 -4.33 -7.79
N ASP A 177 11.36 -5.00 -8.67
CA ASP A 177 11.00 -6.30 -9.22
C ASP A 177 12.26 -7.15 -9.44
N GLU A 178 12.13 -8.28 -10.13
CA GLU A 178 13.23 -9.22 -10.39
C GLU A 178 14.36 -8.62 -11.25
N SER A 179 14.08 -7.54 -11.99
CA SER A 179 15.10 -6.84 -12.77
C SER A 179 15.98 -5.95 -11.89
N ASP A 180 15.54 -5.65 -10.67
CA ASP A 180 16.31 -4.87 -9.70
C ASP A 180 17.31 -5.77 -8.95
N GLN A 181 18.55 -5.77 -9.45
CA GLN A 181 19.62 -6.60 -8.91
C GLN A 181 20.43 -5.91 -7.80
N ARG A 182 20.23 -4.61 -7.54
CA ARG A 182 21.07 -3.81 -6.63
C ARG A 182 20.23 -2.90 -5.72
N HIS A 183 19.27 -3.50 -5.02
CA HIS A 183 18.46 -2.77 -4.07
C HIS A 183 19.19 -2.69 -2.71
N THR A 184 19.60 -1.49 -2.31
CA THR A 184 20.30 -1.24 -1.03
C THR A 184 19.81 0.08 -0.40
N PRO A 185 18.56 0.14 0.11
CA PRO A 185 18.01 1.34 0.74
C PRO A 185 18.86 1.84 1.90
N ALA A 186 19.21 3.12 1.88
CA ALA A 186 19.85 3.83 2.98
C ALA A 186 18.88 4.87 3.54
N MET A 187 18.54 4.75 4.83
CA MET A 187 17.66 5.71 5.51
C MET A 187 18.42 7.02 5.76
N GLU A 188 17.88 8.14 5.26
CA GLU A 188 18.51 9.46 5.37
C GLU A 188 17.75 10.37 6.35
N GLY A 189 18.45 11.39 6.85
CA GLY A 189 17.89 12.41 7.74
C GLY A 189 17.96 12.03 9.22
N ASP A 190 17.10 12.63 10.04
CA ASP A 190 17.13 12.46 11.50
C ASP A 190 15.96 11.62 12.04
N ASP A 191 14.92 11.45 11.23
CA ASP A 191 13.70 10.71 11.60
C ASP A 191 13.79 9.24 11.18
N ASP A 192 13.33 8.36 12.06
CA ASP A 192 13.08 6.96 11.69
C ASP A 192 12.08 6.89 10.54
N CYS A 193 12.36 6.01 9.60
CA CYS A 193 11.50 5.75 8.46
C CYS A 193 10.33 4.87 8.89
N LEU A 194 9.15 5.16 8.35
CA LEU A 194 7.98 4.29 8.40
C LEU A 194 7.44 4.16 6.98
N CYS A 195 7.22 2.93 6.55
CA CYS A 195 6.71 2.63 5.22
C CYS A 195 5.64 1.53 5.26
N LEU A 196 4.73 1.60 4.31
CA LEU A 196 3.85 0.49 3.93
C LEU A 196 4.55 -0.32 2.85
N VAL A 197 4.69 -1.62 3.07
CA VAL A 197 5.31 -2.53 2.11
C VAL A 197 4.30 -3.57 1.64
N PHE A 198 4.24 -3.78 0.34
CA PHE A 198 3.62 -4.94 -0.28
C PHE A 198 4.68 -5.76 -0.99
N GLN A 199 4.65 -7.07 -0.78
CA GLN A 199 5.63 -8.01 -1.31
C GLN A 199 4.90 -9.18 -1.98
N GLU A 200 5.14 -9.38 -3.28
CA GLU A 200 4.47 -10.42 -4.07
C GLU A 200 5.07 -11.81 -3.86
N GLY A 201 6.36 -11.88 -3.57
CA GLY A 201 7.09 -13.11 -3.28
C GLY A 201 8.38 -12.85 -2.47
N PRO A 202 9.13 -13.91 -2.10
CA PRO A 202 10.18 -13.80 -1.09
C PRO A 202 11.35 -12.91 -1.53
N ILE A 203 11.96 -12.23 -0.55
CA ILE A 203 13.23 -11.51 -0.71
C ILE A 203 14.36 -12.55 -0.71
N VAL A 204 15.27 -12.43 -1.67
CA VAL A 204 16.46 -13.26 -1.79
C VAL A 204 17.69 -12.42 -1.45
N PRO A 205 18.35 -12.68 -0.31
CA PRO A 205 19.58 -11.98 0.04
C PRO A 205 20.70 -12.29 -0.96
N GLN A 206 21.49 -11.28 -1.34
CA GLN A 206 22.58 -11.49 -2.31
C GLN A 206 23.97 -11.70 -1.67
N SER A 207 24.12 -11.43 -0.37
CA SER A 207 25.39 -11.64 0.34
C SER A 207 25.35 -12.85 1.29
N PHE A 208 26.49 -13.51 1.46
CA PHE A 208 26.66 -14.64 2.38
C PHE A 208 26.31 -14.28 3.84
N VAL A 209 26.58 -13.03 4.24
CA VAL A 209 26.22 -12.49 5.57
C VAL A 209 24.70 -12.33 5.70
N ALA A 210 24.03 -11.81 4.66
CA ALA A 210 22.58 -11.66 4.67
C ALA A 210 21.84 -13.00 4.55
N TRP A 211 22.42 -13.99 3.88
CA TRP A 211 21.93 -15.38 3.86
C TRP A 211 21.99 -16.03 5.24
N MET A 212 23.07 -15.80 6.00
CA MET A 212 23.24 -16.39 7.35
C MET A 212 22.24 -15.85 8.39
N LEU A 213 21.63 -14.69 8.15
CA LEU A 213 20.63 -14.08 9.04
C LEU A 213 19.17 -14.50 8.73
N GLN A 214 18.93 -15.26 7.64
CA GLN A 214 17.59 -15.74 7.26
C GLN A 214 16.81 -16.47 8.39
N PRO A 215 17.41 -17.34 9.22
CA PRO A 215 16.67 -18.09 10.23
C PRO A 215 16.08 -17.23 11.36
N PHE A 216 16.60 -16.02 11.56
CA PHE A 216 16.21 -15.13 12.66
C PHE A 216 15.25 -14.02 12.24
N ALA A 217 15.06 -13.80 10.93
CA ALA A 217 14.23 -12.73 10.38
C ALA A 217 12.80 -13.16 10.01
N GLY A 218 12.45 -14.45 10.10
CA GLY A 218 11.10 -14.93 9.75
C GLY A 218 10.70 -14.68 8.29
N ILE A 219 11.68 -14.63 7.39
CA ILE A 219 11.52 -14.48 5.94
C ILE A 219 11.42 -15.85 5.29
#